data_AF-A0A4D6MI39-F1
#
_entry.id   AF-A0A4D6MI39-F1
#
_cell.length_a   1.000
_cell.length_b   1.000
_cell.length_c   1.000
_cell.angle_alpha   90.00
_cell.angle_beta   90.00
_cell.angle_gamma   90.00
#
_symmetry.space_group_name_H-M   'P 1'
#
loop_
_entity.id
_entity.type
_entity.pdbx_description
1 polymer ?
#
loop_
_entity_poly.entity_id
_entity_poly.type
_entity_poly.pdbx_seq_one_letter_code
_entity_poly.pdbx_strand_id
1 'polypeptide(L)'
;MLEDGVRRTNPLAFFDDDGRRKRTGTVWTASAHIITAVIGSGVLSLAWAIAQLGWVAGPAVMVLFSAVTYYTSILLAACYRTGDQLTGRRNYTYTQAVRSYLGGMNAKFCALVQYANLFGVAVGYTIAASISMMAVKRSNCYHNSGGKDPCKMNSNVYMISFGIVQIVLSQIPDFKELWWLSIVAAVMSFTYSITGLGLGIAKQMGRLKEA
;
A
#
# COMPACT_ATOMS: atom_id res chain seq x y z
N MET A 1 57.73 -18.03 -5.78
CA MET A 1 57.48 -16.58 -5.73
C MET A 1 56.01 -16.38 -6.02
N LEU A 2 55.26 -16.00 -4.99
CA LEU A 2 53.82 -15.75 -5.04
C LEU A 2 53.61 -14.38 -5.67
N GLU A 3 53.01 -14.30 -6.85
CA GLU A 3 52.40 -13.06 -7.33
C GLU A 3 50.93 -13.08 -6.92
N ASP A 4 50.61 -12.16 -6.02
CA ASP A 4 49.32 -11.97 -5.40
C ASP A 4 48.21 -11.73 -6.44
N GLY A 5 47.37 -12.75 -6.62
CA GLY A 5 46.09 -12.68 -7.30
C GLY A 5 45.07 -11.85 -6.53
N VAL A 6 45.37 -10.58 -6.27
CA VAL A 6 44.37 -9.57 -5.88
C VAL A 6 43.46 -9.36 -7.08
N ARG A 7 42.45 -10.23 -7.17
CA ARG A 7 41.25 -10.05 -7.98
C ARG A 7 40.71 -8.66 -7.67
N ARG A 8 41.01 -7.69 -8.55
CA ARG A 8 40.39 -6.37 -8.57
C ARG A 8 38.87 -6.58 -8.56
N THR A 9 38.24 -6.49 -7.39
CA THR A 9 36.81 -6.36 -7.27
C THR A 9 36.47 -5.02 -7.89
N ASN A 10 36.09 -5.04 -9.17
CA ASN A 10 35.78 -3.83 -9.91
C ASN A 10 34.64 -3.11 -9.15
N PRO A 11 34.87 -1.97 -8.47
CA PRO A 11 33.90 -1.41 -7.51
C PRO A 11 32.57 -1.07 -8.19
N LEU A 12 32.63 -0.76 -9.49
CA LEU A 12 31.50 -0.49 -10.37
C LEU A 12 30.51 -1.66 -10.52
N ALA A 13 30.89 -2.90 -10.22
CA ALA A 13 29.96 -4.04 -10.31
C ALA A 13 28.83 -3.99 -9.27
N PHE A 14 29.03 -3.25 -8.18
CA PHE A 14 28.08 -3.14 -7.06
C PHE A 14 27.17 -1.91 -7.16
N PHE A 15 27.41 -1.00 -8.12
CA PHE A 15 26.68 0.25 -8.27
C PHE A 15 26.00 0.34 -9.64
N ASP A 16 24.80 0.92 -9.66
CA ASP A 16 24.11 1.27 -10.90
C ASP A 16 24.73 2.54 -11.53
N ASP A 17 24.32 2.85 -12.76
CA ASP A 17 24.70 4.03 -13.56
C ASP A 17 24.45 5.39 -12.86
N ASP A 18 23.68 5.39 -11.77
CA ASP A 18 23.37 6.55 -10.93
C ASP A 18 24.21 6.62 -9.63
N GLY A 19 25.19 5.73 -9.47
CA GLY A 19 26.09 5.66 -8.31
C GLY A 19 25.45 5.08 -7.04
N ARG A 20 24.23 4.53 -7.11
CA ARG A 20 23.58 3.83 -5.99
C ARG A 20 23.84 2.33 -6.03
N ARG A 21 23.67 1.63 -4.90
CA ARG A 21 23.77 0.17 -4.84
C ARG A 21 22.87 -0.47 -5.89
N LYS A 22 23.41 -1.48 -6.58
CA LYS A 22 22.72 -2.21 -7.65
C LYS A 22 21.37 -2.75 -7.16
N ARG A 23 20.30 -2.36 -7.87
CA ARG A 23 18.95 -2.83 -7.56
C ARG A 23 18.81 -4.30 -7.96
N THR A 24 18.36 -5.15 -7.03
CA THR A 24 18.17 -6.59 -7.25
C THR A 24 16.70 -7.00 -7.37
N GLY A 25 15.78 -6.03 -7.41
CA GLY A 25 14.35 -6.30 -7.52
C GLY A 25 13.99 -6.90 -8.88
N THR A 26 13.07 -7.85 -8.88
CA THR A 26 12.49 -8.45 -10.09
C THR A 26 11.11 -7.86 -10.37
N VAL A 27 10.61 -8.06 -11.59
CA VAL A 27 9.21 -7.72 -11.95
C VAL A 27 8.21 -8.36 -10.97
N TRP A 28 8.47 -9.59 -10.53
CA TRP A 28 7.62 -10.28 -9.57
C TRP A 28 7.57 -9.60 -8.21
N THR A 29 8.73 -9.20 -7.66
CA THR A 29 8.77 -8.47 -6.39
C THR A 29 8.11 -7.10 -6.52
N ALA A 30 8.31 -6.40 -7.63
CA ALA A 30 7.69 -5.10 -7.87
C ALA A 30 6.17 -5.22 -8.00
N SER A 31 5.68 -6.18 -8.77
CA SER A 31 4.24 -6.47 -8.91
C SER A 31 3.62 -6.83 -7.56
N ALA A 32 4.27 -7.68 -6.77
CA ALA A 32 3.79 -8.02 -5.43
C ALA A 32 3.67 -6.78 -4.53
N HIS A 33 4.69 -5.92 -4.50
CA HIS A 33 4.64 -4.68 -3.73
C HIS A 33 3.51 -3.75 -4.19
N ILE A 34 3.33 -3.58 -5.49
CA ILE A 34 2.24 -2.76 -6.06
C ILE A 34 0.88 -3.33 -5.65
N ILE A 35 0.67 -4.64 -5.82
CA ILE A 35 -0.58 -5.31 -5.43
C ILE A 35 -0.85 -5.09 -3.93
N THR A 36 0.14 -5.32 -3.07
CA THR A 36 -0.04 -5.14 -1.62
C THR A 36 -0.28 -3.69 -1.20
N ALA A 37 0.21 -2.72 -1.96
CA ALA A 37 -0.08 -1.31 -1.72
C ALA A 37 -1.50 -0.93 -2.13
N VAL A 38 -2.04 -1.55 -3.18
CA VAL A 38 -3.41 -1.31 -3.69
C VAL A 38 -4.46 -2.04 -2.85
N ILE A 39 -4.19 -3.29 -2.47
CA ILE A 39 -5.09 -4.09 -1.63
C ILE A 39 -4.95 -3.67 -0.17
N GLY A 40 -5.51 -2.50 0.15
CA GLY A 40 -5.47 -1.89 1.49
C GLY A 40 -6.85 -1.62 2.07
N SER A 41 -6.88 -0.81 3.14
CA SER A 41 -8.12 -0.45 3.84
C SER A 41 -9.15 0.26 2.96
N GLY A 42 -8.72 0.90 1.87
CA GLY A 42 -9.60 1.54 0.90
C GLY A 42 -10.58 0.59 0.21
N VAL A 43 -10.29 -0.72 0.13
CA VAL A 43 -11.21 -1.69 -0.49
C VAL A 43 -12.51 -1.85 0.33
N LEU A 44 -12.44 -1.63 1.64
CA LEU A 44 -13.61 -1.73 2.53
C LEU A 44 -14.63 -0.61 2.26
N SER A 45 -14.17 0.63 2.08
CA SER A 45 -15.04 1.74 1.71
C SER A 45 -15.46 1.69 0.25
N LEU A 46 -14.61 1.14 -0.63
CA LEU A 46 -14.91 0.93 -2.03
C LEU A 46 -16.13 0.03 -2.22
N ALA A 47 -16.22 -1.08 -1.47
CA ALA A 47 -17.37 -1.99 -1.54
C ALA A 47 -18.70 -1.27 -1.25
N TRP A 48 -18.71 -0.38 -0.25
CA TRP A 48 -19.88 0.43 0.06
C TRP A 48 -20.21 1.42 -1.05
N ALA A 49 -19.21 2.11 -1.61
CA ALA A 49 -19.40 3.06 -2.71
C ALA A 49 -19.95 2.37 -3.99
N ILE A 50 -19.41 1.20 -4.35
CA ILE A 50 -19.92 0.38 -5.46
C ILE A 50 -21.37 -0.04 -5.19
N ALA A 51 -21.70 -0.42 -3.96
CA ALA A 51 -23.06 -0.80 -3.59
C ALA A 51 -24.06 0.36 -3.80
N GLN A 52 -23.64 1.62 -3.58
CA GLN A 52 -24.47 2.79 -3.89
C GLN A 52 -24.64 3.04 -5.40
N LEU A 53 -23.62 2.76 -6.20
CA LEU A 53 -23.68 2.90 -7.67
C LEU A 53 -24.54 1.82 -8.35
N GLY A 54 -24.76 0.69 -7.67
CA GLY A 54 -25.56 -0.41 -8.19
C GLY A 54 -24.80 -1.31 -9.18
N TRP A 55 -25.50 -2.36 -9.65
CA TRP A 55 -24.89 -3.50 -10.37
C TRP A 55 -24.26 -3.15 -11.72
N VAL A 56 -24.76 -2.13 -12.42
CA VAL A 56 -24.23 -1.76 -13.75
C VAL A 56 -23.21 -0.63 -13.65
N ALA A 57 -23.56 0.48 -12.99
CA ALA A 57 -22.67 1.63 -12.90
C ALA A 57 -21.43 1.34 -12.03
N GLY A 58 -21.57 0.50 -10.99
CA GLY A 58 -20.45 0.09 -10.14
C GLY A 58 -19.29 -0.54 -10.92
N PRO A 59 -19.49 -1.69 -11.60
CA PRO A 59 -18.47 -2.31 -12.44
C PRO A 59 -17.99 -1.42 -13.59
N ALA A 60 -18.87 -0.65 -14.23
CA ALA A 60 -18.48 0.26 -15.30
C ALA A 60 -17.46 1.31 -14.82
N VAL A 61 -17.70 1.90 -13.64
CA VAL A 61 -16.80 2.87 -13.00
C VAL A 61 -15.50 2.19 -12.55
N MET A 62 -15.53 0.94 -12.06
CA MET A 62 -14.32 0.18 -11.73
C MET A 62 -13.42 -0.03 -12.95
N VAL A 63 -14.00 -0.41 -14.10
CA VAL A 63 -13.27 -0.59 -15.35
C VAL A 63 -12.67 0.74 -15.84
N LEU A 64 -13.44 1.82 -15.75
CA LEU A 64 -12.97 3.16 -16.12
C LEU A 64 -11.79 3.61 -15.25
N PHE A 65 -11.89 3.49 -13.93
CA PHE A 65 -10.78 3.84 -13.03
C PHE A 65 -9.56 2.94 -13.24
N SER A 66 -9.76 1.65 -13.56
CA SER A 66 -8.67 0.73 -13.92
C SER A 66 -7.94 1.20 -15.18
N ALA A 67 -8.67 1.58 -16.24
CA ALA A 67 -8.08 2.10 -17.48
C ALA A 67 -7.28 3.39 -17.24
N VAL A 68 -7.83 4.33 -16.45
CA VAL A 68 -7.14 5.57 -16.07
C VAL A 68 -5.88 5.28 -15.25
N THR A 69 -5.95 4.34 -14.30
CA THR A 69 -4.79 3.94 -13.46
C THR A 69 -3.71 3.27 -14.31
N TYR A 70 -4.10 2.44 -15.27
CA TYR A 70 -3.16 1.79 -16.18
C TYR A 70 -2.45 2.81 -17.08
N TYR A 71 -3.20 3.72 -17.69
CA TYR A 71 -2.65 4.77 -18.54
C TYR A 71 -1.68 5.69 -17.76
N THR A 72 -2.07 6.13 -16.56
CA THR A 72 -1.22 6.96 -15.71
C THR A 72 0.03 6.21 -15.24
N SER A 73 -0.05 4.90 -15.00
CA SER A 73 1.11 4.06 -14.65
C SER A 73 2.11 3.96 -15.80
N ILE A 74 1.64 3.86 -17.05
CA ILE A 74 2.51 3.89 -18.23
C ILE A 74 3.23 5.23 -18.35
N LEU A 75 2.50 6.35 -18.19
CA LEU A 75 3.11 7.68 -18.21
C LEU A 75 4.17 7.83 -17.11
N LEU A 76 3.89 7.35 -15.90
CA LEU A 76 4.83 7.42 -14.79
C LEU A 76 6.09 6.57 -15.07
N ALA A 77 5.93 5.39 -15.66
CA ALA A 77 7.04 4.55 -16.08
C ALA A 77 7.87 5.21 -17.19
N ALA A 78 7.22 5.90 -18.14
CA ALA A 78 7.91 6.65 -19.20
C ALA A 78 8.70 7.85 -18.64
N CYS A 79 8.17 8.55 -17.62
CA CYS A 79 8.81 9.69 -16.96
C CYS A 79 9.87 9.30 -15.92
N TYR A 80 10.16 8.01 -15.76
CA TYR A 80 11.14 7.52 -14.78
C TYR A 80 12.56 8.05 -15.06
N ARG A 81 12.93 8.25 -16.32
CA ARG A 81 14.22 8.83 -16.73
C ARG A 81 14.01 10.07 -17.58
N THR A 82 14.65 11.17 -17.20
CA THR A 82 14.62 12.43 -17.96
C THR A 82 15.68 12.45 -19.07
N GLY A 83 15.27 12.83 -20.28
CA GLY A 83 16.16 12.88 -21.45
C GLY A 83 16.15 11.57 -22.22
N ASP A 84 17.28 10.86 -22.24
CA ASP A 84 17.39 9.54 -22.86
C ASP A 84 16.84 8.43 -21.95
N GLN A 85 16.06 7.51 -22.51
CA GLN A 85 15.49 6.38 -21.76
C GLN A 85 16.56 5.38 -21.30
N LEU A 86 17.72 5.32 -21.98
CA LEU A 86 18.79 4.38 -21.65
C LEU A 86 19.83 4.96 -20.69
N THR A 87 20.17 6.24 -20.80
CA THR A 87 21.22 6.90 -20.00
C THR A 87 20.76 8.10 -19.16
N GLY A 88 19.50 8.51 -19.29
CA GLY A 88 18.95 9.70 -18.65
C GLY A 88 18.87 9.60 -17.12
N ARG A 89 18.86 10.78 -16.50
CA ARG A 89 18.82 10.91 -15.03
C ARG A 89 17.51 10.31 -14.50
N ARG A 90 17.62 9.39 -13.55
CA ARG A 90 16.47 8.75 -12.90
C ARG A 90 15.79 9.67 -11.90
N ASN A 91 14.46 9.70 -11.96
CA ASN A 91 13.60 10.34 -10.99
C ASN A 91 13.08 9.29 -10.00
N TYR A 92 13.48 9.40 -8.73
CA TYR A 92 13.10 8.44 -7.70
C TYR A 92 11.76 8.74 -7.04
N THR A 93 11.33 10.00 -7.13
CA THR A 93 10.05 10.44 -6.59
C THR A 93 9.20 11.06 -7.68
N TYR A 94 7.88 10.93 -7.52
CA TYR A 94 6.93 11.53 -8.45
C TYR A 94 7.14 13.05 -8.56
N THR A 95 7.37 13.73 -7.44
CA THR A 95 7.70 15.16 -7.42
C THR A 95 8.96 15.52 -8.23
N GLN A 96 9.99 14.67 -8.21
CA GLN A 96 11.19 14.87 -9.02
C GLN A 96 10.90 14.71 -10.51
N ALA A 97 10.11 13.69 -10.88
CA ALA A 97 9.67 13.51 -12.26
C ALA A 97 8.89 14.74 -12.75
N VAL A 98 7.90 15.20 -11.99
CA VAL A 98 7.14 16.42 -12.32
C VAL A 98 8.04 17.65 -12.40
N ARG A 99 9.01 17.80 -11.50
CA ARG A 99 9.96 18.92 -11.55
C ARG A 99 10.82 18.90 -12.81
N SER A 100 11.23 17.72 -13.26
CA SER A 100 12.09 17.54 -14.43
C SER A 100 11.37 17.80 -15.76
N TYR A 101 10.06 17.51 -15.85
CA TYR A 101 9.28 17.66 -17.09
C TYR A 101 8.37 18.89 -17.12
N LEU A 102 7.74 19.24 -16.01
CA LEU A 102 6.70 20.30 -15.91
C LEU A 102 7.20 21.57 -15.19
N GLY A 103 8.43 21.57 -14.68
CA GLY A 103 9.03 22.71 -14.01
C GLY A 103 8.72 22.84 -12.51
N GLY A 104 9.33 23.84 -11.87
CA GLY A 104 9.36 23.95 -10.41
C GLY A 104 8.03 24.30 -9.74
N MET A 105 7.18 25.11 -10.38
CA MET A 105 5.90 25.53 -9.80
C MET A 105 4.87 24.40 -9.76
N ASN A 106 4.74 23.66 -10.87
CA ASN A 106 3.89 22.48 -10.97
C ASN A 106 4.34 21.37 -10.00
N ALA A 107 5.65 21.20 -9.82
CA ALA A 107 6.18 20.25 -8.84
C ALA A 107 5.80 20.61 -7.40
N LYS A 108 5.79 21.89 -7.03
CA LYS A 108 5.36 22.33 -5.69
C LYS A 108 3.87 22.07 -5.46
N PHE A 109 3.03 22.39 -6.43
CA PHE A 109 1.59 22.11 -6.34
C PHE A 109 1.32 20.60 -6.27
N CYS A 110 1.99 19.83 -7.12
CA CYS A 110 1.89 18.37 -7.12
C CYS A 110 2.37 17.77 -5.79
N ALA A 111 3.49 18.24 -5.25
CA ALA A 111 3.99 17.84 -3.94
C ALA A 111 2.96 18.12 -2.83
N LEU A 112 2.33 19.30 -2.85
CA LEU A 112 1.30 19.66 -1.89
C LEU A 112 0.14 18.65 -1.89
N VAL A 113 -0.41 18.34 -3.07
CA VAL A 113 -1.50 17.36 -3.22
C VAL A 113 -1.04 15.96 -2.79
N GLN A 114 0.18 15.56 -3.17
CA GLN A 114 0.72 14.25 -2.80
C GLN A 114 0.91 14.10 -1.29
N TYR A 115 1.47 15.11 -0.62
CA TYR A 115 1.64 15.10 0.83
C TYR A 115 0.30 15.15 1.57
N ALA A 116 -0.67 15.92 1.08
CA ALA A 116 -2.02 15.95 1.66
C ALA A 116 -2.69 14.57 1.58
N ASN A 117 -2.55 13.86 0.45
CA ASN A 117 -3.05 12.50 0.31
C ASN A 117 -2.32 11.52 1.25
N LEU A 118 -1.00 11.56 1.31
CA LEU A 118 -0.20 10.71 2.21
C LEU A 118 -0.57 10.94 3.68
N PHE A 119 -0.79 12.19 4.09
CA PHE A 119 -1.26 12.53 5.42
C PHE A 119 -2.65 11.97 5.69
N GLY A 120 -3.60 12.17 4.77
CA GLY A 120 -4.96 11.62 4.90
C GLY A 120 -4.97 10.10 4.99
N VAL A 121 -4.16 9.43 4.19
CA VAL A 121 -3.96 7.98 4.22
C VAL A 121 -3.39 7.53 5.58
N ALA A 122 -2.36 8.21 6.10
CA ALA A 122 -1.78 7.89 7.40
C ALA A 122 -2.80 8.03 8.54
N VAL A 123 -3.58 9.11 8.55
CA VAL A 123 -4.66 9.30 9.54
C VAL A 123 -5.72 8.21 9.39
N GLY A 124 -6.16 7.92 8.16
CA GLY A 124 -7.14 6.88 7.86
C GLY A 124 -6.71 5.50 8.36
N TYR A 125 -5.47 5.09 8.08
CA TYR A 125 -4.91 3.83 8.59
C TYR A 125 -4.81 3.81 10.11
N THR A 126 -4.43 4.92 10.74
CA THR A 126 -4.33 5.02 12.19
C THR A 126 -5.69 4.81 12.86
N ILE A 127 -6.74 5.45 12.34
CA ILE A 127 -8.11 5.29 12.84
C ILE A 127 -8.60 3.86 12.58
N ALA A 128 -8.44 3.34 11.36
CA ALA A 128 -8.90 2.00 10.98
C ALA A 128 -8.24 0.90 11.82
N ALA A 129 -6.93 0.98 12.04
CA ALA A 129 -6.20 0.04 12.90
C ALA A 129 -6.69 0.09 14.36
N SER A 130 -6.94 1.29 14.88
CA SER A 130 -7.43 1.49 16.25
C SER A 130 -8.82 0.87 16.45
N ILE A 131 -9.74 1.11 15.51
CA ILE A 131 -11.09 0.53 15.54
C ILE A 131 -11.01 -1.00 15.44
N SER A 132 -10.14 -1.52 14.57
CA SER A 132 -9.97 -2.97 14.38
C SER A 132 -9.44 -3.64 15.66
N MET A 133 -8.40 -3.08 16.29
CA MET A 133 -7.86 -3.60 17.55
C MET A 133 -8.88 -3.53 18.69
N MET A 134 -9.67 -2.44 18.74
CA MET A 134 -10.75 -2.30 19.69
C MET A 134 -11.81 -3.39 19.50
N ALA A 135 -12.22 -3.66 18.27
CA ALA A 135 -13.20 -4.70 17.97
C ALA A 135 -12.71 -6.09 18.42
N VAL A 136 -11.44 -6.43 18.15
CA VAL A 136 -10.85 -7.72 18.55
C VAL A 136 -10.85 -7.89 20.06
N LYS A 137 -10.33 -6.91 20.81
CA LYS A 137 -10.28 -6.97 22.28
C LYS A 137 -11.67 -6.97 22.91
N ARG A 138 -12.63 -6.24 22.31
CA ARG A 138 -14.02 -6.26 22.76
C ARG A 138 -14.63 -7.65 22.57
N SER A 139 -14.37 -8.30 21.43
CA SER A 139 -14.84 -9.66 21.18
C SER A 139 -14.25 -10.68 22.14
N ASN A 140 -12.94 -10.61 22.44
CA ASN A 140 -12.30 -11.47 23.44
C ASN A 140 -12.86 -11.25 24.84
N CYS A 141 -13.07 -9.99 25.23
CA CYS A 141 -13.65 -9.66 26.53
C CYS A 141 -15.09 -10.18 26.66
N TYR A 142 -15.91 -9.95 25.63
CA TYR A 142 -17.30 -10.43 25.62
C TYR A 142 -17.39 -11.96 25.69
N HIS A 143 -16.51 -12.67 24.98
CA HIS A 143 -16.42 -14.13 25.03
C HIS A 143 -15.96 -14.61 26.42
N ASN A 144 -14.94 -13.99 27.00
CA ASN A 144 -14.40 -14.37 28.32
C ASN A 144 -15.37 -14.06 29.47
N SER A 145 -16.14 -12.98 29.39
CA SER A 145 -17.17 -12.62 30.37
C SER A 145 -18.48 -13.42 30.20
N GLY A 146 -18.54 -14.38 29.27
CA GLY A 146 -19.76 -15.15 28.99
C GLY A 146 -20.94 -14.29 28.55
N GLY A 147 -20.67 -13.18 27.86
CA GLY A 147 -21.69 -12.24 27.35
C GLY A 147 -22.29 -11.27 28.38
N LYS A 148 -21.76 -11.24 29.62
CA LYS A 148 -22.36 -10.48 30.74
C LYS A 148 -21.89 -9.02 30.84
N ASP A 149 -20.73 -8.69 30.29
CA ASP A 149 -20.13 -7.35 30.43
C ASP A 149 -20.11 -6.57 29.11
N PRO A 150 -20.50 -5.28 29.11
CA PRO A 150 -20.45 -4.43 27.92
C PRO A 150 -19.03 -4.03 27.50
N CYS A 151 -17.99 -4.48 28.22
CA CYS A 151 -16.55 -4.29 27.93
C CYS A 151 -16.22 -2.92 27.30
N LYS A 152 -16.23 -1.86 28.12
CA LYS A 152 -15.87 -0.51 27.66
C LYS A 152 -14.38 -0.45 27.35
N MET A 153 -14.05 0.03 26.16
CA MET A 153 -12.67 0.16 25.70
C MET A 153 -12.34 1.60 25.34
N ASN A 154 -11.13 2.04 25.70
CA ASN A 154 -10.63 3.35 25.32
C ASN A 154 -9.91 3.30 23.97
N SER A 155 -10.46 4.00 22.96
CA SER A 155 -9.86 4.09 21.61
C SER A 155 -8.50 4.76 21.60
N ASN A 156 -8.30 5.77 22.46
CA ASN A 156 -7.12 6.63 22.42
C ASN A 156 -5.82 5.86 22.66
N VAL A 157 -5.86 4.83 23.51
CA VAL A 157 -4.69 3.99 23.81
C VAL A 157 -4.24 3.21 22.56
N TYR A 158 -5.19 2.65 21.80
CA TYR A 158 -4.89 1.92 20.56
C TYR A 158 -4.34 2.86 19.48
N MET A 159 -4.90 4.06 19.38
CA MET A 159 -4.44 5.09 18.43
C MET A 159 -3.00 5.53 18.71
N ILE A 160 -2.68 5.82 19.98
CA ILE A 160 -1.32 6.18 20.39
C ILE A 160 -0.36 5.01 20.16
N SER A 161 -0.74 3.78 20.54
CA SER A 161 0.10 2.60 20.36
C SER A 161 0.45 2.34 18.88
N PHE A 162 -0.53 2.48 17.98
CA PHE A 162 -0.31 2.29 16.54
C PHE A 162 0.56 3.42 15.95
N GLY A 163 0.41 4.64 16.44
CA GLY A 163 1.28 5.76 16.08
C GLY A 163 2.74 5.52 16.49
N ILE A 164 2.99 4.99 17.68
CA ILE A 164 4.34 4.63 18.13
C ILE A 164 4.96 3.57 17.20
N VAL A 165 4.19 2.53 16.84
CA VAL A 165 4.65 1.50 15.90
C VAL A 165 4.97 2.11 14.53
N GLN A 166 4.16 3.04 14.02
CA GLN A 166 4.46 3.76 12.77
C GLN A 166 5.75 4.57 12.84
N ILE A 167 6.04 5.24 13.97
CA ILE A 167 7.28 6.00 14.17
C ILE A 167 8.49 5.07 14.16
N VAL A 168 8.38 3.89 14.78
CA VAL A 168 9.45 2.88 14.77
C VAL A 168 9.66 2.34 13.35
N LEU A 169 8.57 1.99 12.65
CA LEU A 169 8.64 1.48 11.28
C LEU A 169 9.16 2.52 10.29
N SER A 170 8.90 3.82 10.50
CA SER A 170 9.43 4.88 9.64
C SER A 170 10.94 5.07 9.74
N GLN A 171 11.58 4.54 10.79
CA GLN A 171 13.04 4.53 10.91
C GLN A 171 13.70 3.50 9.98
N ILE A 172 12.95 2.57 9.37
CA ILE A 172 13.49 1.56 8.47
C ILE A 172 13.65 2.18 7.07
N PRO A 173 14.88 2.43 6.61
CA PRO A 173 15.11 3.24 5.42
C PRO A 173 15.03 2.46 4.10
N ASP A 174 15.00 1.11 4.15
CA ASP A 174 15.12 0.28 2.95
C ASP A 174 13.90 -0.63 2.74
N PHE A 175 13.25 -0.49 1.58
CA PHE A 175 12.09 -1.26 1.16
C PHE A 175 12.38 -2.76 1.09
N LYS A 176 13.65 -3.15 0.89
CA LYS A 176 14.05 -4.56 0.83
C LYS A 176 13.84 -5.29 2.17
N GLU A 177 13.94 -4.57 3.28
CA GLU A 177 13.70 -5.09 4.64
C GLU A 177 12.20 -5.16 4.96
N LEU A 178 11.35 -4.55 4.15
CA LEU A 178 9.89 -4.49 4.34
C LEU A 178 9.13 -5.52 3.50
N TRP A 179 9.84 -6.40 2.76
CA TRP A 179 9.20 -7.43 1.93
C TRP A 179 8.29 -8.36 2.75
N TRP A 180 8.67 -8.69 3.98
CA TRP A 180 7.83 -9.50 4.87
C TRP A 180 6.51 -8.81 5.23
N LEU A 181 6.47 -7.48 5.35
CA LEU A 181 5.24 -6.72 5.60
C LEU A 181 4.28 -6.85 4.41
N SER A 182 4.79 -6.80 3.18
CA SER A 182 4.00 -7.04 1.98
C SER A 182 3.38 -8.45 1.98
N ILE A 183 4.11 -9.47 2.43
CA ILE A 183 3.56 -10.84 2.54
C ILE A 183 2.43 -10.89 3.56
N VAL A 184 2.65 -10.32 4.76
CA VAL A 184 1.62 -10.28 5.81
C VAL A 184 0.38 -9.53 5.32
N ALA A 185 0.57 -8.38 4.66
CA ALA A 185 -0.51 -7.62 4.05
C ALA A 185 -1.27 -8.46 3.01
N ALA A 186 -0.58 -9.17 2.12
CA ALA A 186 -1.22 -10.05 1.15
C ALA A 186 -2.07 -11.15 1.80
N VAL A 187 -1.55 -11.82 2.83
CA VAL A 187 -2.26 -12.88 3.57
C VAL A 187 -3.51 -12.33 4.25
N MET A 188 -3.38 -11.20 4.96
CA MET A 188 -4.53 -10.51 5.57
C MET A 188 -5.55 -10.12 4.50
N SER A 189 -5.06 -9.73 3.33
CA SER A 189 -5.89 -9.31 2.22
C SER A 189 -6.78 -10.40 1.66
N PHE A 190 -6.19 -11.57 1.37
CA PHE A 190 -6.98 -12.74 0.95
C PHE A 190 -7.95 -13.18 2.05
N THR A 191 -7.53 -13.12 3.31
CA THR A 191 -8.37 -13.51 4.45
C THR A 191 -9.62 -12.63 4.55
N TYR A 192 -9.48 -11.30 4.47
CA TYR A 192 -10.64 -10.42 4.53
C TYR A 192 -11.55 -10.61 3.30
N SER A 193 -10.99 -10.81 2.11
CA SER A 193 -11.79 -11.04 0.89
C SER A 193 -12.60 -12.33 0.97
N ILE A 194 -11.99 -13.41 1.46
CA ILE A 194 -12.66 -14.72 1.62
C ILE A 194 -13.79 -14.61 2.66
N THR A 195 -13.52 -13.99 3.81
CA THR A 195 -14.56 -13.81 4.85
C THR A 195 -15.71 -12.92 4.37
N GLY A 196 -15.41 -11.82 3.66
CA GLY A 196 -16.42 -10.94 3.07
C GLY A 196 -17.29 -11.66 2.03
N LEU A 197 -16.67 -12.43 1.14
CA LEU A 197 -17.39 -13.25 0.15
C LEU A 197 -18.27 -14.31 0.83
N GLY A 198 -17.70 -15.03 1.81
CA GLY A 198 -18.42 -16.07 2.55
C GLY A 198 -19.65 -15.54 3.28
N LEU A 199 -19.51 -14.42 3.99
CA LEU A 199 -20.64 -13.74 4.66
C LEU A 199 -21.68 -13.23 3.65
N GLY A 200 -21.25 -12.71 2.51
CA GLY A 200 -22.14 -12.25 1.44
C GLY A 200 -22.99 -13.38 0.85
N ILE A 201 -22.37 -14.50 0.51
CA ILE A 201 -23.06 -15.69 -0.03
C ILE A 201 -24.00 -16.28 1.03
N ALA A 202 -23.54 -16.45 2.27
CA ALA A 202 -24.36 -16.96 3.37
C ALA A 202 -25.63 -16.13 3.60
N LYS A 203 -25.50 -14.80 3.56
CA LYS A 203 -26.65 -13.88 3.69
C LYS A 203 -27.64 -14.05 2.55
N GLN A 204 -27.18 -14.19 1.31
CA GLN A 204 -28.07 -14.37 0.15
C GLN A 204 -28.78 -15.73 0.18
N MET A 205 -28.07 -16.80 0.54
CA MET A 205 -28.67 -18.12 0.71
C MET A 205 -29.71 -18.15 1.85
N GLY A 206 -29.44 -17.46 2.96
CA GLY A 206 -30.41 -17.30 4.04
C GLY A 206 -31.69 -16.61 3.56
N ARG A 207 -31.55 -15.50 2.82
CA ARG A 207 -32.70 -14.79 2.23
C ARG A 207 -33.51 -15.64 1.25
N LEU A 208 -32.84 -16.48 0.45
CA LEU A 208 -33.51 -17.40 -0.48
C LEU A 208 -34.24 -18.55 0.23
N LYS A 209 -33.86 -18.87 1.47
CA LYS A 209 -34.51 -19.90 2.29
C LYS A 209 -35.77 -19.37 3.02
N GLU A 210 -35.85 -18.05 3.21
CA GLU A 210 -36.95 -17.36 3.88
C GLU A 210 -38.00 -16.79 2.90
N ALA A 211 -37.75 -16.86 1.58
CA ALA A 211 -38.64 -16.40 0.51
C ALA A 211 -39.35 -17.57 -0.16
#